data_AF-A0A3D4B144-F1
#
_entry.id   AF-A0A3D4B144-F1
#
_cell.length_a   1.000
_cell.length_b   1.000
_cell.length_c   1.000
_cell.angle_alpha   90.00
_cell.angle_beta   90.00
_cell.angle_gamma   90.00
#
_symmetry.space_group_name_H-M   'P 1'
#
loop_
_entity.id
_entity.type
_entity.pdbx_description
1 polymer ?
#
loop_
_entity_poly.entity_id
_entity_poly.type
_entity_poly.pdbx_seq_one_letter_code
_entity_poly.pdbx_strand_id
1 'polypeptide(L)'
;MMEPAFSQAQRTYSAASYGAFIFVVYISRFVSVDTFKNEMDRSMRYIHDLPPMKGTERYDFPGGPEHDREKAWTEAGIPLSDD
;
A
#
# COMPACT_ATOMS: atom_id res chain seq x y z
N MET A 1 19.96 19.91 29.55
CA MET A 1 20.93 19.91 28.44
C MET A 1 20.16 19.46 27.21
N MET A 2 20.09 20.27 26.16
CA MET A 2 19.36 19.93 24.93
C MET A 2 20.34 19.17 24.04
N GLU A 3 19.99 17.93 23.65
CA GLU A 3 20.80 17.15 22.72
C GLU A 3 21.05 17.97 21.44
N PRO A 4 22.28 17.95 20.88
CA PRO A 4 22.58 18.69 19.68
C PRO A 4 21.66 18.24 18.54
N ALA A 5 21.13 19.20 17.78
CA ALA A 5 20.26 18.92 16.65
C ALA A 5 20.96 17.98 15.65
N PHE A 6 20.35 16.83 15.38
CA PHE A 6 20.84 15.84 14.43
C PHE A 6 21.13 16.48 13.07
N SER A 7 22.39 16.41 12.62
CA SER A 7 22.77 16.83 11.27
C SER A 7 22.62 15.65 10.30
N GLN A 8 21.83 15.83 9.24
CA GLN A 8 21.69 14.81 8.19
C GLN A 8 23.03 14.43 7.53
N ALA A 9 24.05 15.29 7.65
CA ALA A 9 25.40 15.05 7.14
C ALA A 9 26.25 14.11 8.03
N GLN A 10 25.78 13.73 9.22
CA GLN A 10 26.50 12.88 10.19
C GLN A 10 25.99 11.43 10.22
N ARG A 11 25.46 10.92 9.10
CA ARG A 11 24.99 9.52 9.04
C ARG A 11 26.16 8.55 8.90
N THR A 12 26.15 7.49 9.71
CA THR A 12 27.09 6.35 9.61
C THR A 12 27.02 5.69 8.23
N TYR A 13 25.84 5.66 7.61
CA TYR A 13 25.63 5.14 6.26
C TYR A 13 25.17 6.27 5.33
N SER A 14 25.98 6.60 4.33
CA SER A 14 25.78 7.75 3.43
C SER A 14 24.47 7.72 2.64
N ALA A 15 23.88 6.55 2.42
CA ALA A 15 22.63 6.37 1.68
C ALA A 15 21.37 6.22 2.56
N ALA A 16 21.48 6.32 3.88
CA ALA A 16 20.36 6.17 4.82
C ALA A 16 19.47 7.43 4.89
N SER A 17 19.03 7.96 3.73
CA SER A 17 18.09 9.06 3.66
C SER A 17 16.66 8.59 3.83
N TYR A 18 16.13 8.72 5.05
CA TYR A 18 14.72 8.52 5.35
C TYR A 18 14.00 9.86 5.42
N GLY A 19 13.72 10.44 4.25
CA GLY A 19 12.76 11.53 4.13
C GLY A 19 11.46 10.97 3.58
N ALA A 20 10.34 11.23 4.26
CA ALA A 20 9.02 10.85 3.79
C ALA A 20 8.15 12.11 3.68
N PHE A 21 7.41 12.21 2.57
CA PHE A 21 6.30 13.13 2.45
C PHE A 21 5.01 12.32 2.53
N ILE A 22 4.12 12.71 3.43
CA ILE A 22 2.82 12.04 3.63
C ILE A 22 1.73 13.07 3.39
N PHE A 23 0.78 12.73 2.53
CA PHE A 23 -0.39 13.54 2.23
C PHE A 23 -1.66 12.75 2.54
N VAL A 24 -2.56 13.37 3.30
CA VAL A 24 -3.82 12.74 3.74
C VAL A 24 -4.98 13.61 3.30
N VAL A 25 -5.94 13.00 2.60
CA VAL A 25 -7.17 13.65 2.17
C VAL A 25 -8.32 13.18 3.06
N TYR A 26 -8.97 14.11 3.74
CA TYR A 26 -10.13 13.78 4.56
C TYR A 26 -11.40 13.70 3.68
N ILE A 27 -11.75 12.49 3.26
CA ILE A 27 -12.82 12.20 2.29
C ILE A 27 -14.16 12.83 2.67
N SER A 28 -14.53 12.84 3.95
CA SER A 28 -15.79 13.40 4.44
C SER A 28 -15.97 14.90 4.16
N ARG A 29 -14.91 15.60 3.72
CA ARG A 29 -15.00 17.00 3.25
C ARG A 29 -15.54 17.13 1.83
N PHE A 30 -15.58 16.05 1.06
CA PHE A 30 -15.98 16.04 -0.35
C PHE A 30 -17.24 15.21 -0.59
N VAL A 31 -17.35 14.06 0.08
CA VAL A 31 -18.44 13.11 -0.10
C VAL A 31 -18.58 12.25 1.16
N SER A 32 -19.72 11.58 1.36
CA SER A 32 -19.83 10.59 2.43
C SER A 32 -18.81 9.47 2.25
N VAL A 33 -18.25 8.96 3.35
CA VAL A 33 -17.27 7.86 3.32
C VAL A 33 -17.87 6.61 2.67
N ASP A 34 -19.15 6.33 2.94
CA ASP A 34 -19.84 5.17 2.38
C ASP A 34 -20.01 5.29 0.86
N THR A 35 -20.38 6.47 0.36
CA THR A 35 -20.44 6.73 -1.09
C THR A 35 -19.08 6.54 -1.74
N PHE A 36 -18.00 7.06 -1.12
CA PHE A 36 -16.65 6.88 -1.65
C PHE A 36 -16.25 5.40 -1.71
N LYS A 37 -16.51 4.64 -0.64
CA LYS A 37 -16.21 3.19 -0.59
C LYS A 37 -17.01 2.42 -1.64
N ASN A 38 -18.30 2.72 -1.79
CA ASN A 38 -19.15 2.08 -2.80
C ASN A 38 -18.64 2.32 -4.23
N GLU A 39 -18.11 3.51 -4.50
CA GLU A 39 -17.48 3.87 -5.78
C GLU A 39 -16.16 3.12 -6.01
N MET A 40 -15.35 2.95 -4.97
CA MET A 40 -14.14 2.11 -5.02
C MET A 40 -14.50 0.65 -5.30
N ASP A 41 -15.48 0.08 -4.59
CA ASP A 41 -15.94 -1.29 -4.79
C ASP A 41 -16.48 -1.51 -6.22
N ARG A 42 -17.21 -0.53 -6.76
CA ARG A 42 -17.69 -0.57 -8.15
C ARG A 42 -16.53 -0.57 -9.14
N SER A 43 -15.51 0.26 -8.90
CA SER A 43 -14.33 0.36 -9.76
C SER A 43 -13.51 -0.93 -9.75
N MET A 44 -13.34 -1.55 -8.59
CA MET A 44 -12.66 -2.84 -8.45
C MET A 44 -13.40 -3.94 -9.21
N ARG A 45 -14.73 -4.06 -9.04
CA ARG A 45 -15.54 -5.02 -9.80
C ARG A 45 -15.40 -4.84 -11.31
N TYR A 46 -15.51 -3.61 -11.78
CA TYR A 46 -15.38 -3.31 -13.21
C TYR A 46 -14.03 -3.78 -13.79
N ILE A 47 -12.93 -3.58 -13.07
CA ILE A 47 -11.59 -4.02 -13.53
C ILE A 47 -11.48 -5.54 -13.52
N HIS A 48 -12.01 -6.22 -12.51
CA HIS A 48 -12.00 -7.68 -12.45
C HIS A 48 -12.83 -8.34 -13.56
N ASP A 49 -13.88 -7.66 -14.05
CA ASP A 49 -14.72 -8.16 -15.14
C ASP A 49 -14.08 -8.02 -16.53
N LEU A 50 -12.93 -7.33 -16.64
CA LEU A 50 -12.22 -7.18 -17.91
C LEU A 50 -11.56 -8.50 -18.33
N PRO A 51 -11.60 -8.85 -19.64
CA PRO A 51 -10.96 -10.06 -20.14
C PRO A 51 -9.43 -9.97 -19.98
N PRO A 52 -8.78 -10.88 -19.25
CA PRO A 52 -7.36 -10.80 -18.98
C PRO A 52 -6.55 -10.87 -20.27
N MET A 53 -5.40 -10.20 -20.28
CA MET A 53 -4.42 -10.32 -21.36
C MET A 53 -3.92 -11.76 -21.46
N LYS A 54 -3.53 -12.18 -22.66
CA LYS A 54 -2.89 -13.48 -22.88
C LYS A 54 -1.68 -13.63 -21.96
N GLY A 55 -1.67 -14.70 -21.16
CA GLY A 55 -0.60 -14.97 -20.19
C GLY A 55 -0.82 -14.34 -18.80
N THR A 56 -1.98 -13.71 -18.56
CA THR A 56 -2.39 -13.23 -17.23
C THR A 56 -3.67 -13.93 -16.80
N GLU A 57 -3.84 -14.14 -15.49
CA GLU A 57 -5.02 -14.83 -14.94
C GLU A 57 -6.18 -13.86 -14.66
N ARG A 58 -5.86 -12.66 -14.18
CA ARG A 58 -6.84 -11.61 -13.86
C ARG A 58 -6.20 -10.23 -13.91
N TYR A 59 -7.02 -9.20 -14.09
CA TYR A 59 -6.64 -7.85 -13.67
C TYR A 59 -6.99 -7.64 -12.21
N ASP A 60 -6.24 -6.74 -11.57
CA ASP A 60 -6.41 -6.43 -10.17
C ASP A 60 -6.18 -4.94 -9.92
N PHE A 61 -6.74 -4.43 -8.83
CA PHE A 61 -6.42 -3.10 -8.34
C PHE A 61 -5.04 -3.14 -7.65
N PRO A 62 -4.26 -2.04 -7.67
CA PRO A 62 -3.05 -1.97 -6.87
C PRO A 62 -3.35 -2.30 -5.40
N GLY A 63 -2.63 -3.30 -4.86
CA GLY A 63 -2.83 -3.85 -3.52
C GLY A 63 -3.67 -5.13 -3.44
N GLY A 64 -4.33 -5.57 -4.51
CA GLY A 64 -5.11 -6.82 -4.53
C GLY A 64 -4.27 -8.08 -4.29
N PRO A 65 -3.16 -8.30 -5.01
CA PRO A 65 -2.26 -9.43 -4.75
C PRO A 65 -1.66 -9.40 -3.34
N GLU A 66 -1.37 -8.21 -2.80
CA GLU A 66 -0.89 -8.03 -1.43
C GLU A 66 -1.97 -8.39 -0.40
N HIS A 67 -3.23 -8.02 -0.64
CA HIS A 67 -4.36 -8.39 0.21
C HIS A 67 -4.58 -9.92 0.25
N ASP A 68 -4.47 -10.58 -0.90
CA ASP A 68 -4.55 -12.05 -0.98
C ASP A 68 -3.42 -12.72 -0.19
N ARG A 69 -2.19 -12.19 -0.29
CA ARG A 69 -1.05 -12.67 0.50
C ARG A 69 -1.26 -12.44 2.00
N GLU A 70 -1.71 -11.26 2.39
CA GLU A 70 -2.00 -10.91 3.80
C GLU A 70 -3.00 -11.90 4.40
N LYS A 71 -4.10 -12.17 3.67
CA LYS A 71 -5.11 -13.14 4.10
C LYS A 71 -4.52 -14.55 4.23
N ALA A 72 -3.78 -15.01 3.20
CA ALA A 72 -3.17 -16.33 3.21
C ALA A 72 -2.15 -16.50 4.35
N TRP A 73 -1.30 -15.49 4.60
CA TRP A 73 -0.27 -15.54 5.64
C TRP A 73 -0.82 -15.35 7.05
N THR A 74 -1.97 -14.69 7.20
CA THR A 74 -2.69 -14.65 8.48
C THR A 74 -3.07 -16.06 8.94
N GLU A 75 -3.43 -16.94 8.01
CA GLU A 75 -3.84 -18.32 8.29
C GLU A 75 -2.65 -19.29 8.31
N ALA A 76 -1.73 -19.18 7.33
CA ALA A 76 -0.64 -20.14 7.11
C ALA A 76 0.69 -19.75 7.76
N GLY A 77 0.80 -18.53 8.29
CA GLY A 77 2.07 -17.93 8.72
C GLY A 77 2.80 -17.21 7.59
N ILE A 78 3.67 -16.26 7.95
CA ILE A 78 4.49 -15.50 7.01
C ILE A 78 5.66 -16.40 6.55
N PRO A 79 5.86 -16.60 5.24
CA PRO A 79 7.02 -17.35 4.75
C PRO A 79 8.28 -16.53 4.95
N LEU A 80 9.23 -17.08 5.71
CA LEU A 80 10.57 -16.53 5.87
C LEU A 80 11.55 -17.38 5.08
N SER A 81 12.58 -16.74 4.51
CA SER A 81 13.73 -17.48 3.96
C SER A 81 14.57 -18.04 5.10
N ASP A 82 15.26 -19.15 4.85
CA ASP A 82 16.25 -19.73 5.80
C ASP A 82 17.60 -18.99 5.78
N ASP A 83 17.77 -18.03 4.86
CA ASP A 83 18.98 -17.22 4.65
C ASP A 83 19.05 -15.96 5.55
#